data_AF-A0A7M2T1Z2-F1
#
_entry.id   AF-A0A7M2T1Z2-F1
#
_cell.length_a   1.000
_cell.length_b   1.000
_cell.length_c   1.000
_cell.angle_alpha   90.00
_cell.angle_beta   90.00
_cell.angle_gamma   90.00
#
_symmetry.space_group_name_H-M   'P 1'
#
loop_
_entity.id
_entity.type
_entity.pdbx_description
1 polymer ?
#
loop_
_entity_poly.entity_id
_entity_poly.type
_entity_poly.pdbx_seq_one_letter_code
_entity_poly.pdbx_strand_id
1 'polypeptide(L)'
;MAVSSGRRADDTEYRSPCESGELAVWGDASESRGSWESRGGPGPYAPGMSTPETTGFVRLRVELVLQVDDAEALTRAAQLRISEDADMQAEERVHAESAVTEDTAEALAYLVDPFDLVSEVPGIELQQASWSSEQVDYDPDSPDWDLDDDDVDDDEEEERVG
;
A
#
# COMPACT_ATOMS: atom_id res chain seq x y z
N MET A 1 -25.45 8.73 -65.29
CA MET A 1 -26.69 8.00 -64.93
C MET A 1 -26.48 7.43 -63.54
N ALA A 2 -26.97 8.13 -62.51
CA ALA A 2 -28.18 7.82 -61.74
C ALA A 2 -27.88 6.76 -60.65
N VAL A 3 -27.39 7.13 -59.46
CA VAL A 3 -28.11 7.54 -58.23
C VAL A 3 -29.57 7.08 -58.10
N SER A 4 -29.84 6.32 -57.03
CA SER A 4 -31.04 6.30 -56.14
C SER A 4 -31.07 4.95 -55.40
N SER A 5 -31.47 4.79 -54.14
CA SER A 5 -31.69 5.66 -52.98
C SER A 5 -32.27 4.74 -51.89
N GLY A 6 -31.81 4.83 -50.65
CA GLY A 6 -32.45 4.20 -49.49
C GLY A 6 -32.28 5.13 -48.29
N ARG A 7 -33.25 6.03 -48.11
CA ARG A 7 -33.33 6.99 -47.00
C ARG A 7 -34.17 6.36 -45.88
N ARG A 8 -33.67 6.34 -44.65
CA ARG A 8 -34.51 6.44 -43.46
C ARG A 8 -33.80 7.33 -42.43
N ALA A 9 -34.47 8.41 -42.08
CA ALA A 9 -34.11 9.33 -41.01
C ALA A 9 -34.85 8.90 -39.74
N ASP A 10 -34.17 9.01 -38.60
CA ASP A 10 -34.70 9.24 -37.24
C ASP A 10 -33.46 9.28 -36.32
N ASP A 11 -33.28 10.12 -35.33
CA ASP A 11 -33.86 11.40 -34.95
C ASP A 11 -32.86 11.97 -33.94
N THR A 12 -32.60 13.27 -34.06
CA THR A 12 -31.75 14.01 -33.14
C THR A 12 -32.59 14.38 -31.93
N GLU A 13 -32.29 13.89 -30.73
CA GLU A 13 -32.65 14.58 -29.48
C GLU A 13 -32.01 13.90 -28.26
N TYR A 14 -30.72 14.19 -28.05
CA TYR A 14 -30.14 14.14 -26.71
C TYR A 14 -30.58 15.42 -25.99
N ARG A 15 -31.68 15.31 -25.22
CA ARG A 15 -32.11 16.28 -24.22
C ARG A 15 -32.45 15.53 -22.94
N SER A 16 -31.64 15.61 -21.88
CA SER A 16 -31.50 16.69 -20.89
C SER A 16 -31.87 16.09 -19.50
N PRO A 17 -31.77 16.83 -18.38
CA PRO A 17 -30.68 16.68 -17.42
C PRO A 17 -31.20 16.21 -16.05
N CYS A 18 -30.33 15.71 -15.19
CA CYS A 18 -30.59 15.72 -13.75
C CYS A 18 -29.42 16.43 -13.08
N GLU A 19 -29.39 17.74 -13.29
CA GLU A 19 -28.76 18.71 -12.40
C GLU A 19 -29.92 19.44 -11.72
N SER A 20 -30.08 19.28 -10.41
CA SER A 20 -30.79 20.19 -9.48
C SER A 20 -30.86 19.54 -8.11
N GLY A 21 -30.30 20.17 -7.10
CA GLY A 21 -30.48 19.73 -5.71
C GLY A 21 -29.42 20.18 -4.72
N GLU A 22 -29.01 21.44 -4.82
CA GLU A 22 -28.36 22.23 -3.77
C GLU A 22 -28.97 22.05 -2.36
N LEU A 23 -28.08 21.95 -1.38
CA LEU A 23 -28.18 22.54 -0.03
C LEU A 23 -29.42 22.22 0.81
N ALA A 24 -29.32 21.22 1.68
CA ALA A 24 -30.06 21.20 2.94
C ALA A 24 -29.12 21.63 4.08
N VAL A 25 -29.20 22.93 4.40
CA VAL A 25 -28.85 23.48 5.71
C VAL A 25 -29.79 22.87 6.74
N TRP A 26 -29.26 22.03 7.62
CA TRP A 26 -30.01 21.63 8.82
C TRP A 26 -29.62 22.57 9.94
N GLY A 27 -30.57 23.44 10.25
CA GLY A 27 -30.46 24.46 11.27
C GLY A 27 -30.31 23.90 12.67
N ASP A 28 -29.66 24.73 13.46
CA ASP A 28 -29.62 24.75 14.92
C ASP A 28 -30.96 24.36 15.55
N ALA A 29 -30.90 23.36 16.44
CA ALA A 29 -31.92 23.15 17.47
C ALA A 29 -31.21 23.15 18.82
N SER A 30 -31.11 24.35 19.36
CA SER A 30 -30.84 24.68 20.75
C SER A 30 -31.65 23.81 21.74
N GLU A 31 -30.90 23.24 22.70
CA GLU A 31 -31.20 23.13 24.13
C GLU A 31 -32.42 22.30 24.61
N SER A 32 -32.11 21.17 25.24
CA SER A 32 -32.84 20.73 26.43
C SER A 32 -31.86 20.34 27.53
N ARG A 33 -31.72 21.25 28.52
CA ARG A 33 -31.04 21.03 29.79
C ARG A 33 -31.66 19.83 30.52
N GLY A 34 -30.85 18.78 30.65
CA GLY A 34 -31.01 17.74 31.65
C GLY A 34 -29.66 17.47 32.30
N SER A 35 -29.21 18.38 33.15
CA SER A 35 -28.01 18.20 33.97
C SER A 35 -28.30 17.14 35.03
N TRP A 36 -27.78 15.93 34.82
CA TRP A 36 -27.53 14.97 35.89
C TRP A 36 -26.06 14.55 35.76
N GLU A 37 -25.18 15.28 36.42
CA GLU A 37 -23.86 14.78 36.79
C GLU A 37 -23.92 14.39 38.26
N SER A 38 -24.18 13.11 38.52
CA SER A 38 -23.85 12.55 39.83
C SER A 38 -22.34 12.53 39.92
N ARG A 39 -21.79 13.42 40.75
CA ARG A 39 -20.40 13.31 41.19
C ARG A 39 -20.23 12.01 41.97
N GLY A 40 -19.88 10.94 41.27
CA GLY A 40 -19.08 9.86 41.84
C GLY A 40 -17.77 10.48 42.29
N GLY A 41 -17.45 10.31 43.56
CA GLY A 41 -16.38 11.04 44.25
C GLY A 41 -14.99 10.86 43.62
N PRO A 42 -14.00 11.64 44.08
CA PRO A 42 -12.60 11.50 43.67
C PRO A 42 -12.05 10.19 44.26
N GLY A 43 -12.38 9.07 43.63
CA GLY A 43 -11.57 7.87 43.75
C GLY A 43 -10.21 8.19 43.12
N PRO A 44 -9.08 7.87 43.77
CA PRO A 44 -7.78 8.06 43.16
C PRO A 44 -7.82 7.29 41.85
N TYR A 45 -7.53 8.00 40.76
CA TYR A 45 -7.35 7.45 39.43
C TYR A 45 -6.73 6.05 39.56
N ALA A 46 -7.44 5.03 39.09
CA ALA A 46 -6.75 3.80 38.73
C ALA A 46 -5.58 4.27 37.86
N PRO A 47 -4.33 3.87 38.19
CA PRO A 47 -3.19 4.24 37.36
C PRO A 47 -3.60 3.87 35.95
N GLY A 48 -3.51 4.84 35.03
CA GLY A 48 -3.75 4.58 33.63
C GLY A 48 -2.99 3.29 33.33
N MET A 49 -3.67 2.33 32.71
CA MET A 49 -2.92 1.39 31.89
C MET A 49 -2.26 2.28 30.85
N SER A 50 -1.05 2.76 31.16
CA SER A 50 -0.06 3.02 30.15
C SER A 50 -0.12 1.75 29.32
N THR A 51 -0.69 1.84 28.11
CA THR A 51 -0.39 0.88 27.08
C THR A 51 1.10 0.65 27.18
N PRO A 52 1.58 -0.60 27.26
CA PRO A 52 3.01 -0.85 27.40
C PRO A 52 3.72 0.06 26.42
N GLU A 53 4.60 0.92 26.93
CA GLU A 53 5.41 1.81 26.08
C GLU A 53 5.95 0.91 24.98
N THR A 54 5.60 1.21 23.72
CA THR A 54 5.83 0.46 22.48
C THR A 54 7.33 0.22 22.26
N THR A 55 7.97 -0.50 23.17
CA THR A 55 9.41 -0.69 23.29
C THR A 55 9.67 -2.15 22.96
N GLY A 56 10.24 -2.38 21.78
CA GLY A 56 10.48 -3.72 21.24
C GLY A 56 10.36 -3.82 19.72
N PHE A 57 9.74 -2.84 19.05
CA PHE A 57 9.69 -2.82 17.60
C PHE A 57 11.01 -2.27 17.03
N VAL A 58 11.61 -3.03 16.12
CA VAL A 58 12.83 -2.65 15.41
C VAL A 58 12.49 -2.58 13.93
N ARG A 59 12.77 -1.45 13.28
CA ARG A 59 12.65 -1.30 11.82
C ARG A 59 13.95 -1.73 11.18
N LEU A 60 13.90 -2.80 10.38
CA LEU A 60 15.02 -3.25 9.56
C LEU A 60 14.90 -2.63 8.16
N ARG A 61 15.95 -1.95 7.69
CA ARG A 61 16.10 -1.54 6.27
C ARG A 61 17.02 -2.56 5.60
N VAL A 62 16.59 -3.10 4.45
CA VAL A 62 17.35 -4.10 3.70
C VAL A 62 17.32 -3.74 2.22
N GLU A 63 18.47 -3.89 1.57
CA GLU A 63 18.62 -3.81 0.12
C GLU A 63 19.20 -5.15 -0.36
N LEU A 64 18.59 -5.72 -1.39
CA LEU A 64 19.00 -7.01 -1.96
C LEU A 64 19.20 -6.85 -3.46
N VAL A 65 20.39 -7.23 -3.93
CA VAL A 65 20.68 -7.37 -5.36
C VAL A 65 20.98 -8.83 -5.65
N LEU A 66 20.24 -9.43 -6.58
CA LEU A 66 20.36 -10.84 -6.92
C LEU A 66 20.64 -11.01 -8.42
N GLN A 67 21.57 -11.89 -8.74
CA GLN A 67 21.78 -12.34 -10.11
C GLN A 67 20.79 -13.46 -10.44
N VAL A 68 19.97 -13.26 -11.47
CA VAL A 68 19.05 -14.29 -12.00
C VAL A 68 19.76 -15.06 -13.10
N ASP A 69 20.05 -16.34 -12.86
CA ASP A 69 20.73 -17.22 -13.84
C ASP A 69 19.76 -17.77 -14.90
N ASP A 70 18.50 -18.01 -14.53
CA ASP A 70 17.46 -18.57 -15.41
C ASP A 70 16.11 -17.88 -15.18
N ALA A 71 15.84 -16.83 -15.96
CA ALA A 71 14.60 -16.04 -15.84
C ALA A 71 13.35 -16.86 -16.19
N GLU A 72 13.43 -17.77 -17.16
CA GLU A 72 12.30 -18.60 -17.57
C GLU A 72 11.88 -19.60 -16.49
N ALA A 73 12.83 -20.18 -15.74
CA ALA A 73 12.51 -21.01 -14.57
C ALA A 73 11.86 -20.20 -13.46
N LEU A 74 12.33 -18.97 -13.22
CA LEU A 74 11.75 -18.06 -12.24
C LEU A 74 10.29 -17.72 -12.58
N THR A 75 10.01 -17.28 -13.81
CA THR A 75 8.65 -16.99 -14.27
C THR A 75 7.74 -18.21 -14.17
N ARG A 76 8.22 -19.41 -14.54
CA ARG A 76 7.42 -20.64 -14.40
C ARG A 76 7.11 -20.99 -12.95
N ALA A 77 8.07 -20.79 -12.04
CA ALA A 77 7.84 -21.00 -10.62
C ALA A 77 6.78 -20.03 -10.08
N ALA A 78 6.83 -18.75 -10.49
CA ALA A 78 5.82 -17.77 -10.11
C ALA A 78 4.42 -18.16 -10.63
N GLN A 79 4.29 -18.50 -11.92
CA GLN A 79 3.03 -18.97 -12.50
C GLN A 79 2.45 -20.21 -11.79
N LEU A 80 3.32 -21.16 -11.41
CA LEU A 80 2.90 -22.33 -10.64
C LEU A 80 2.31 -21.90 -9.30
N ARG A 81 2.99 -21.03 -8.56
CA ARG A 81 2.53 -20.54 -7.26
C ARG A 81 1.21 -19.77 -7.37
N ILE A 82 1.05 -18.93 -8.39
CA ILE A 82 -0.20 -18.22 -8.70
C ILE A 82 -1.35 -19.21 -9.00
N SER A 83 -1.05 -20.28 -9.73
CA SER A 83 -2.04 -21.32 -10.07
C SER A 83 -2.48 -22.14 -8.85
N GLU A 84 -1.59 -22.33 -7.88
CA GLU A 84 -1.84 -23.08 -6.65
C GLU A 84 -2.52 -22.26 -5.55
N ASP A 85 -2.50 -20.93 -5.64
CA ASP A 85 -3.19 -20.04 -4.71
C ASP A 85 -4.71 -20.13 -4.90
N ALA A 86 -5.40 -20.82 -3.99
CA ALA A 86 -6.85 -21.03 -4.07
C ALA A 86 -7.70 -19.85 -3.56
N ASP A 87 -7.10 -18.92 -2.81
CA ASP A 87 -7.79 -17.75 -2.25
C ASP A 87 -7.83 -16.59 -3.26
N MET A 88 -6.88 -16.59 -4.20
CA MET A 88 -6.78 -15.60 -5.27
C MET A 88 -7.98 -15.62 -6.24
N GLN A 89 -8.60 -14.45 -6.41
CA GLN A 89 -9.72 -14.23 -7.33
C GLN A 89 -9.27 -14.38 -8.79
N ALA A 90 -10.20 -14.72 -9.68
CA ALA A 90 -9.86 -15.01 -11.08
C ALA A 90 -9.29 -13.79 -11.83
N GLU A 91 -9.83 -12.60 -11.60
CA GLU A 91 -9.34 -11.35 -12.20
C GLU A 91 -7.94 -10.98 -11.70
N GLU A 92 -7.71 -11.13 -10.40
CA GLU A 92 -6.40 -10.91 -9.76
C GLU A 92 -5.37 -11.90 -10.28
N ARG A 93 -5.75 -13.17 -10.44
CA ARG A 93 -4.89 -14.21 -11.01
C ARG A 93 -4.40 -13.84 -12.40
N VAL A 94 -5.30 -13.44 -13.29
CA VAL A 94 -4.91 -13.05 -14.67
C VAL A 94 -3.95 -11.87 -14.65
N HIS A 95 -4.17 -10.90 -13.76
CA HIS A 95 -3.28 -9.75 -13.63
C HIS A 95 -1.89 -10.15 -13.11
N ALA A 96 -1.84 -10.97 -12.06
CA ALA A 96 -0.59 -11.50 -11.50
C ALA A 96 0.17 -12.35 -12.53
N GLU A 97 -0.51 -13.25 -13.25
CA GLU A 97 0.09 -14.07 -14.30
C GLU A 97 0.68 -13.22 -15.43
N SER A 98 0.00 -12.13 -15.82
CA SER A 98 0.51 -11.17 -16.80
C SER A 98 1.78 -10.50 -16.28
N ALA A 99 1.74 -9.94 -15.07
CA ALA A 99 2.86 -9.22 -14.47
C ALA A 99 4.13 -10.08 -14.38
N VAL A 100 4.05 -11.29 -13.85
CA VAL A 100 5.22 -12.19 -13.71
C VAL A 100 5.74 -12.74 -15.06
N THR A 101 4.91 -12.68 -16.10
CA THR A 101 5.30 -13.07 -17.45
C THR A 101 6.00 -11.94 -18.19
N GLU A 102 5.59 -10.70 -17.93
CA GLU A 102 6.11 -9.50 -18.57
C GLU A 102 7.40 -9.01 -17.93
N ASP A 103 7.58 -9.23 -16.62
CA ASP A 103 8.72 -8.72 -15.87
C ASP A 103 9.32 -9.75 -14.89
N THR A 104 10.65 -9.89 -14.94
CA THR A 104 11.38 -10.87 -14.11
C THR A 104 11.47 -10.41 -12.65
N ALA A 105 11.50 -9.09 -12.40
CA ALA A 105 11.48 -8.57 -11.05
C ALA A 105 10.12 -8.85 -10.40
N GLU A 106 9.01 -8.66 -11.11
CA GLU A 106 7.66 -9.02 -10.63
C GLU A 106 7.55 -10.51 -10.30
N ALA A 107 8.12 -11.39 -11.15
CA ALA A 107 8.18 -12.82 -10.86
C ALA A 107 8.96 -13.12 -9.57
N LEU A 108 10.06 -12.40 -9.30
CA LEU A 108 10.83 -12.53 -8.07
C LEU A 108 10.03 -12.04 -6.86
N ALA A 109 9.42 -10.85 -6.94
CA ALA A 109 8.62 -10.28 -5.86
C ALA A 109 7.42 -11.16 -5.48
N TYR A 110 6.82 -11.86 -6.45
CA TYR A 110 5.75 -12.81 -6.18
C TYR A 110 6.24 -14.07 -5.43
N LEU A 111 7.47 -14.50 -5.70
CA LEU A 111 8.00 -15.74 -5.14
C LEU A 111 8.55 -15.60 -3.74
N VAL A 112 9.23 -14.50 -3.45
CA VAL A 112 9.88 -14.32 -2.16
C VAL A 112 8.81 -13.95 -1.12
N ASP A 113 8.88 -14.54 0.06
CA ASP A 113 7.98 -14.24 1.18
C ASP A 113 8.79 -13.62 2.32
N PRO A 114 8.51 -12.37 2.73
CA PRO A 114 9.31 -11.69 3.74
C PRO A 114 9.17 -12.29 5.14
N PHE A 115 8.07 -13.02 5.41
CA PHE A 115 7.92 -13.74 6.67
C PHE A 115 8.88 -14.92 6.73
N ASP A 116 8.97 -15.73 5.66
CA ASP A 116 9.91 -16.85 5.55
C ASP A 116 11.36 -16.40 5.77
N LEU A 117 11.75 -15.25 5.19
CA LEU A 117 13.11 -14.68 5.32
C LEU A 117 13.56 -14.41 6.75
N VAL A 118 12.65 -14.03 7.66
CA VAL A 118 12.98 -13.70 9.06
C VAL A 118 12.47 -14.75 10.06
N SER A 119 11.71 -15.74 9.59
CA SER A 119 11.01 -16.72 10.44
C SER A 119 11.94 -17.56 11.32
N GLU A 120 13.18 -17.78 10.88
CA GLU A 120 14.17 -18.58 11.61
C GLU A 120 14.88 -17.80 12.73
N VAL A 121 14.67 -16.48 12.82
CA VAL A 121 15.35 -15.65 13.82
C VAL A 121 14.62 -15.74 15.18
N PRO A 122 15.29 -16.22 16.24
CA PRO A 122 14.63 -16.47 17.51
C PRO A 122 14.11 -15.19 18.16
N GLY A 123 12.83 -15.21 18.56
CA GLY A 123 12.19 -14.09 19.27
C GLY A 123 11.68 -12.97 18.38
N ILE A 124 11.63 -13.17 17.06
CA ILE A 124 11.07 -12.20 16.10
C ILE A 124 9.67 -12.66 15.66
N GLU A 125 8.73 -11.71 15.67
CA GLU A 125 7.42 -11.84 15.03
C GLU A 125 7.31 -10.68 14.01
N LEU A 126 7.15 -11.01 12.72
CA LEU A 126 7.07 -10.00 11.68
C LEU A 126 5.70 -9.32 11.70
N GLN A 127 5.69 -8.01 11.95
CA GLN A 127 4.46 -7.22 12.04
C GLN A 127 4.05 -6.59 10.72
N GLN A 128 5.03 -6.19 9.92
CA GLN A 128 4.83 -5.52 8.63
C GLN A 128 6.07 -5.75 7.78
N ALA A 129 5.85 -6.02 6.50
CA ALA A 129 6.88 -5.95 5.47
C ALA A 129 6.33 -5.17 4.27
N SER A 130 7.17 -4.35 3.66
CA SER A 130 6.90 -3.67 2.41
C SER A 130 8.19 -3.69 1.60
N TRP A 131 8.08 -3.97 0.31
CA TRP A 131 9.20 -4.01 -0.61
C TRP A 131 8.70 -3.81 -2.04
N SER A 132 9.65 -3.60 -2.94
CA SER A 132 9.46 -3.57 -4.37
C SER A 132 10.67 -4.24 -5.03
N SER A 133 10.47 -4.77 -6.22
CA SER A 133 11.53 -5.37 -7.02
C SER A 133 11.72 -4.57 -8.30
N GLU A 134 12.96 -4.43 -8.73
CA GLU A 134 13.31 -3.80 -10.01
C GLU A 134 14.52 -4.53 -10.61
N GLN A 135 14.65 -4.44 -11.93
CA GLN A 135 15.86 -4.86 -12.64
C GLN A 135 16.90 -3.74 -12.59
N VAL A 136 18.09 -4.06 -12.09
CA VAL A 136 19.19 -3.11 -11.91
C VAL A 136 20.46 -3.61 -12.58
N ASP A 137 21.25 -2.69 -13.13
CA ASP A 137 22.61 -2.96 -13.58
C ASP A 137 23.57 -2.93 -12.37
N TYR A 138 23.82 -4.10 -11.78
CA TYR A 138 24.68 -4.20 -10.60
C TYR A 138 26.14 -3.84 -10.92
N ASP A 139 26.64 -2.78 -10.26
CA ASP A 139 28.04 -2.36 -10.27
C ASP A 139 28.53 -2.16 -8.83
N PRO A 140 29.32 -3.09 -8.27
CA PRO A 140 29.73 -3.04 -6.86
C PRO A 140 30.69 -1.89 -6.54
N ASP A 141 31.31 -1.29 -7.56
CA ASP A 141 32.21 -0.14 -7.43
C ASP A 141 31.47 1.20 -7.64
N SER A 142 30.15 1.17 -7.91
CA SER A 142 29.36 2.38 -8.13
C SER A 142 29.02 3.05 -6.80
N PRO A 143 29.24 4.37 -6.67
CA PRO A 143 28.96 5.13 -5.44
C PRO A 143 27.47 5.24 -5.13
N ASP A 144 26.59 4.90 -6.07
CA ASP A 144 25.13 4.90 -5.89
C ASP A 144 24.66 3.87 -4.84
N TRP A 145 25.49 2.85 -4.55
CA TRP A 145 25.20 1.77 -3.60
C TRP A 145 25.80 1.98 -2.20
N ASP A 146 26.53 3.09 -1.97
CA ASP A 146 27.12 3.40 -0.65
C ASP A 146 26.03 3.91 0.32
N LEU A 147 25.51 3.01 1.16
CA LEU A 147 24.43 3.28 2.15
C LEU A 147 24.78 4.30 3.25
N ASP A 148 26.00 4.85 3.28
CA ASP A 148 26.53 5.70 4.36
C ASP A 148 26.25 7.20 4.14
N ASP A 149 25.80 7.63 2.96
CA ASP A 149 25.67 9.07 2.60
C ASP A 149 24.32 9.72 3.03
N ASP A 150 23.30 8.92 3.36
CA ASP A 150 21.91 9.39 3.61
C ASP A 150 21.46 9.42 5.08
N ASP A 151 22.37 9.18 6.05
CA ASP A 151 22.05 9.14 7.50
C ASP A 151 22.76 10.26 8.31
N VAL A 152 23.12 11.38 7.66
CA VAL A 152 23.40 12.64 8.39
C VAL A 152 22.16 13.51 8.40
N ASP A 153 21.33 13.26 9.41
CA ASP A 153 20.27 14.14 9.85
C ASP A 153 20.91 15.49 10.28
N ASP A 154 20.85 16.48 9.40
CA ASP A 154 21.21 17.88 9.67
C ASP A 154 20.11 18.53 10.53
N ASP A 155 19.87 17.98 11.72
CA ASP A 155 19.20 18.70 12.80
C ASP A 155 20.25 19.68 13.41
N GLU A 156 20.61 20.71 12.64
CA GLU A 156 21.23 21.91 13.18
C GLU A 156 20.21 22.55 14.13
N GLU A 157 20.35 22.24 15.42
CA GLU A 157 19.64 22.91 16.51
C GLU A 157 19.64 24.42 16.27
N GLU A 158 18.46 25.01 16.06
CA GLU A 158 18.26 26.45 16.14
C GLU A 158 18.66 26.91 17.56
N GLU A 159 19.93 27.27 17.73
CA GLU A 159 20.44 27.95 18.90
C GLU A 159 19.65 29.25 19.03
N ARG A 160 18.66 29.23 19.93
CA ARG A 160 18.09 30.44 20.53
C ARG A 160 19.24 31.29 21.06
N VAL A 161 19.70 32.25 20.27
CA VAL A 161 20.49 33.37 20.77
C VAL A 161 19.52 34.49 21.12
N GLY A 162 19.36 34.69 22.44
CA GLY A 162 18.60 35.77 23.04
C GLY A 162 19.28 37.13 22.98
#